data_AF-A0A528D5R0-F1
#
_entry.id   AF-A0A528D5R0-F1
#
_cell.length_a   1.000
_cell.length_b   1.000
_cell.length_c   1.000
_cell.angle_alpha   90.00
_cell.angle_beta   90.00
_cell.angle_gamma   90.00
#
_symmetry.space_group_name_H-M   'P 1'
#
loop_
_entity.id
_entity.type
_entity.pdbx_description
1 polymer ?
#
loop_
_entity_poly.entity_id
_entity_poly.type
_entity_poly.pdbx_seq_one_letter_code
_entity_poly.pdbx_strand_id
1 'polypeptide(L)'
;VIEHAERFGLAQLHQLRGRVGRGEKPSSCVLLYKDPLGETATRRLSVMRETEDGFRIAEEDLKLRGEGELLGTRQSGTPGFQVARIEAHADLLEAARDDARLILSRDPELQSERGAALRMLLY
;
A
#
# COMPACT_ATOMS: atom_id res chain seq x y z
N VAL A 1 -14.31 -21.38 -5.07
CA VAL A 1 -13.42 -21.46 -6.25
C VAL A 1 -13.38 -20.07 -6.87
N ILE A 2 -12.21 -19.57 -7.26
CA ILE A 2 -12.04 -18.30 -7.97
C ILE A 2 -11.47 -18.64 -9.34
N GLU A 3 -12.24 -18.37 -10.40
CA GLU A 3 -11.82 -18.56 -11.78
C GLU A 3 -11.09 -17.34 -12.31
N HIS A 4 -10.14 -17.54 -13.22
CA HIS A 4 -9.33 -16.47 -13.79
C HIS A 4 -8.67 -15.59 -12.71
N ALA A 5 -8.13 -16.22 -11.66
CA ALA A 5 -7.59 -15.54 -10.49
C ALA A 5 -6.46 -14.56 -10.85
N GLU A 6 -5.74 -14.78 -11.95
CA GLU A 6 -4.68 -13.91 -12.45
C GLU A 6 -5.14 -12.48 -12.82
N ARG A 7 -6.44 -12.30 -13.06
CA ARG A 7 -7.03 -11.01 -13.46
C ARG A 7 -7.32 -10.09 -12.28
N PHE A 8 -7.28 -10.60 -11.06
CA PHE A 8 -7.65 -9.85 -9.86
C PHE A 8 -6.42 -9.24 -9.18
N GLY A 9 -6.63 -8.12 -8.49
CA GLY A 9 -5.66 -7.55 -7.55
C GLY A 9 -5.58 -8.36 -6.26
N LEU A 10 -4.49 -8.23 -5.50
CA LEU A 10 -4.24 -9.00 -4.29
C LEU A 10 -5.31 -8.71 -3.21
N ALA A 11 -5.70 -7.43 -3.07
CA ALA A 11 -6.80 -7.03 -2.20
C ALA A 11 -8.16 -7.66 -2.59
N GLN A 12 -8.46 -7.77 -3.89
CA GLN A 12 -9.70 -8.38 -4.37
C GLN A 12 -9.73 -9.88 -4.10
N LEU A 13 -8.62 -10.57 -4.36
CA LEU A 13 -8.45 -11.99 -4.05
C LEU A 13 -8.62 -12.24 -2.55
N HIS A 14 -8.06 -11.38 -1.71
CA HIS A 14 -8.22 -11.48 -0.26
C HIS A 14 -9.68 -11.35 0.18
N GLN A 15 -10.40 -10.34 -0.34
CA GLN A 15 -11.82 -10.14 -0.06
C GLN A 15 -12.69 -11.32 -0.52
N LEU A 16 -12.41 -11.89 -1.70
CA LEU A 16 -13.12 -13.07 -2.21
C LEU A 16 -12.86 -14.31 -1.36
N ARG A 17 -11.61 -14.52 -0.92
CA ARG A 17 -11.26 -15.62 -0.01
C ARG A 17 -12.01 -15.52 1.32
N GLY A 18 -12.08 -14.33 1.91
CA GLY A 18 -12.76 -14.08 3.20
C GLY A 18 -14.29 -14.25 3.17
N ARG A 19 -14.89 -14.43 1.99
CA ARG A 19 -16.31 -14.81 1.85
C ARG A 19 -16.56 -16.31 2.05
N VAL A 20 -15.51 -17.12 2.16
CA VAL A 20 -15.56 -18.57 2.40
C VAL A 20 -15.14 -18.84 3.85
N GLY A 21 -15.74 -19.82 4.53
CA GLY A 21 -15.26 -20.27 5.86
C GLY A 21 -15.90 -19.63 7.09
N ARG A 22 -17.17 -19.22 7.03
CA ARG A 22 -17.91 -18.68 8.20
C ARG A 22 -18.54 -19.75 9.11
N GLY A 23 -18.26 -21.02 8.88
CA GLY A 23 -18.81 -22.14 9.66
C GLY A 23 -17.71 -22.93 10.35
N GLU A 24 -18.09 -23.85 11.24
CA GLU A 24 -17.16 -24.70 11.99
C GLU A 24 -16.41 -25.72 11.13
N LYS A 25 -16.82 -25.90 9.88
CA LYS A 25 -16.20 -26.84 8.96
C LYS A 25 -15.01 -26.19 8.22
N PRO A 26 -13.91 -26.94 8.03
CA PRO A 26 -12.78 -26.47 7.25
C PRO A 26 -13.26 -26.09 5.85
N SER A 27 -12.77 -24.96 5.37
CA SER A 27 -13.09 -24.42 4.06
C SER A 27 -11.83 -24.30 3.23
N SER A 28 -11.98 -24.39 1.91
CA SER A 28 -10.85 -24.30 0.98
C SER A 28 -11.14 -23.29 -0.12
N CYS A 29 -10.14 -22.47 -0.44
CA CYS A 29 -10.18 -21.54 -1.55
C CYS A 29 -9.28 -22.09 -2.67
N VAL A 30 -9.89 -22.46 -3.81
CA VAL A 30 -9.16 -22.90 -5.00
C VAL A 30 -9.04 -21.74 -5.98
N LEU A 31 -7.80 -21.41 -6.37
CA LEU A 31 -7.47 -20.38 -7.34
C LEU A 31 -7.19 -21.05 -8.69
N LEU A 32 -8.06 -20.85 -9.67
CA LEU A 32 -7.87 -21.32 -11.03
C LEU A 32 -7.34 -20.19 -11.88
N TYR A 33 -6.27 -20.46 -12.63
CA TYR A 33 -5.65 -19.50 -13.54
C TYR A 33 -5.34 -20.16 -14.88
N LYS A 34 -5.06 -19.33 -15.88
CA LYS A 34 -4.65 -19.79 -17.22
C LYS A 34 -3.20 -19.41 -17.48
N ASP A 35 -2.41 -20.38 -17.94
CA ASP A 35 -1.04 -20.15 -18.39
C ASP A 35 -0.97 -19.47 -19.77
N PRO A 36 0.11 -18.71 -20.05
CA PRO A 36 1.23 -18.42 -19.15
C PRO A 36 0.95 -17.26 -18.19
N LEU A 37 1.40 -17.38 -16.93
CA LEU A 37 1.37 -16.29 -15.97
C LEU A 37 2.55 -15.33 -16.17
N GLY A 38 2.27 -14.03 -16.16
CA GLY A 38 3.30 -13.00 -15.99
C GLY A 38 3.85 -12.97 -14.57
N GLU A 39 5.06 -12.46 -14.39
CA GLU A 39 5.77 -12.43 -13.10
C GLU A 39 4.94 -11.83 -11.95
N THR A 40 4.28 -10.69 -12.21
CA THR A 40 3.41 -10.04 -11.23
C THR A 40 2.21 -10.91 -10.84
N ALA A 41 1.58 -11.58 -11.81
CA ALA A 41 0.43 -12.45 -11.55
C ALA A 41 0.85 -13.68 -10.73
N THR A 42 1.98 -14.29 -11.10
CA THR A 42 2.59 -15.39 -10.34
C THR A 42 2.84 -14.98 -8.88
N ARG A 43 3.45 -13.81 -8.66
CA ARG A 43 3.74 -13.33 -7.30
C ARG A 43 2.47 -13.07 -6.48
N ARG A 44 1.41 -12.47 -7.05
CA ARG A 44 0.12 -12.28 -6.36
C ARG A 44 -0.50 -13.60 -5.91
N LEU A 45 -0.55 -14.57 -6.81
CA LEU A 45 -1.13 -15.89 -6.53
C LEU A 45 -0.31 -16.64 -5.46
N SER A 46 1.02 -16.53 -5.49
CA SER A 46 1.89 -17.08 -4.45
C SER A 46 1.62 -16.45 -3.09
N VAL A 47 1.56 -15.12 -2.97
CA VAL A 47 1.25 -14.45 -1.70
C VAL A 47 -0.10 -14.91 -1.13
N MET A 48 -1.11 -15.04 -1.99
CA MET A 48 -2.44 -15.54 -1.59
C MET A 48 -2.43 -16.99 -1.08
N ARG A 49 -1.45 -17.80 -1.49
CA ARG A 49 -1.23 -19.17 -1.00
C ARG A 49 -0.38 -19.23 0.27
N GLU A 50 0.58 -18.34 0.40
CA GLU A 50 1.57 -18.35 1.49
C GLU A 50 1.05 -17.79 2.81
N THR A 51 0.06 -16.88 2.77
CA THR A 51 -0.42 -16.21 3.98
C THR A 51 -1.90 -15.86 3.94
N GLU A 52 -2.51 -15.91 5.13
CA GLU A 52 -3.86 -15.42 5.40
C GLU A 52 -3.86 -14.06 6.10
N ASP A 53 -2.72 -13.60 6.60
CA ASP A 53 -2.57 -12.32 7.28
C ASP A 53 -2.82 -11.14 6.31
N GLY A 54 -3.87 -10.38 6.62
CA GLY A 54 -4.29 -9.20 5.85
C GLY A 54 -3.27 -8.07 5.81
N PHE A 55 -2.44 -7.91 6.85
CA PHE A 55 -1.40 -6.88 6.88
C PHE A 55 -0.26 -7.22 5.93
N ARG A 56 0.25 -8.45 6.00
CA ARG A 56 1.28 -8.93 5.07
C ARG A 56 0.80 -8.92 3.62
N ILE A 57 -0.48 -9.23 3.38
CA ILE A 57 -1.11 -9.09 2.06
C ILE A 57 -1.11 -7.64 1.57
N ALA A 58 -1.45 -6.69 2.44
CA ALA A 58 -1.44 -5.27 2.09
C ALA A 58 -0.01 -4.76 1.77
N GLU A 59 0.99 -5.19 2.54
CA GLU A 59 2.40 -4.86 2.26
C GLU A 59 2.88 -5.42 0.91
N GLU A 60 2.55 -6.67 0.59
CA GLU A 60 2.93 -7.26 -0.69
C GLU A 60 2.15 -6.63 -1.86
N ASP A 61 0.87 -6.26 -1.69
CA ASP A 61 0.11 -5.50 -2.69
C ASP A 61 0.77 -4.14 -2.96
N LEU A 62 1.27 -3.48 -1.92
CA LEU A 62 2.01 -2.23 -2.02
C LEU A 62 3.31 -2.38 -2.82
N LYS A 63 4.13 -3.37 -2.46
CA LYS A 63 5.39 -3.67 -3.18
C LYS A 63 5.13 -4.02 -4.64
N LEU A 64 4.07 -4.78 -4.93
CA LEU A 64 3.72 -5.22 -6.28
C LEU A 64 3.17 -4.11 -7.18
N ARG A 65 2.49 -3.11 -6.61
CA ARG A 65 2.07 -1.90 -7.35
C ARG A 65 3.25 -0.96 -7.62
N GLY A 66 4.30 -1.06 -6.83
CA GLY A 66 5.41 -0.11 -6.82
C GLY A 66 4.99 1.25 -6.24
N GLU A 67 5.97 2.05 -5.84
CA GLU A 67 5.76 3.36 -5.22
C GLU A 67 4.97 4.36 -6.11
N GLY A 68 4.86 4.10 -7.41
CA GLY A 68 4.19 4.99 -8.37
C GLY A 68 2.65 5.03 -8.31
N GLU A 69 1.99 4.02 -7.74
CA GLU A 69 0.51 4.01 -7.66
C GLU A 69 -0.03 4.62 -6.35
N LEU A 70 0.78 4.67 -5.28
CA LEU A 70 0.45 5.39 -4.04
C LEU A 70 0.27 6.90 -4.26
N LEU A 71 0.96 7.46 -5.25
CA LEU A 71 0.93 8.87 -5.61
C LEU A 71 0.03 9.19 -6.82
N GLY A 72 -0.73 8.21 -7.35
CA GLY A 72 -1.75 8.48 -8.37
C GLY A 72 -1.23 8.90 -9.75
N THR A 73 -0.02 8.50 -10.16
CA THR A 73 0.58 8.89 -11.46
C THR A 73 0.00 8.20 -12.70
N ARG A 74 -1.28 7.82 -12.66
CA ARG A 74 -2.07 7.52 -13.87
C ARG A 74 -3.42 8.23 -13.93
N GLN A 75 -3.57 9.37 -13.24
CA GLN A 75 -4.60 10.34 -13.63
C GLN A 75 -4.06 11.18 -14.79
N SER A 76 -4.65 10.98 -15.96
CA SER A 76 -4.45 11.77 -17.16
C SER A 76 -4.66 13.26 -16.86
N GLY A 77 -3.60 14.06 -16.70
CA GLY A 77 -3.70 15.49 -17.01
C GLY A 77 -3.13 16.55 -16.05
N THR A 78 -2.26 16.27 -15.09
CA THR A 78 -1.63 17.36 -14.31
C THR A 78 -0.14 17.12 -14.00
N PRO A 79 0.70 18.18 -13.97
CA PRO A 79 2.15 18.07 -14.02
C PRO A 79 2.69 17.42 -12.75
N GLY A 80 3.63 16.48 -12.94
CA GLY A 80 4.11 15.60 -11.90
C GLY A 80 4.65 16.34 -10.68
N PHE A 81 4.15 15.94 -9.51
CA PHE A 81 4.85 16.17 -8.26
C PHE A 81 6.26 15.58 -8.37
N GLN A 82 7.30 16.42 -8.22
CA GLN A 82 8.64 15.93 -7.89
C GLN A 82 8.67 15.55 -6.41
N VAL A 83 7.95 14.47 -6.07
CA VAL A 83 7.97 13.92 -4.72
C VAL A 83 9.20 13.02 -4.57
N ALA A 84 9.89 13.19 -3.45
CA ALA A 84 11.04 12.43 -3.03
C ALA A 84 10.85 10.91 -3.25
N ARG A 85 11.87 10.25 -3.82
CA ARG A 85 11.89 8.78 -3.97
C ARG A 85 11.95 8.14 -2.59
N ILE A 86 10.98 7.30 -2.23
CA ILE A 86 10.88 6.78 -0.86
C ILE A 86 12.03 5.81 -0.59
N GLU A 87 12.49 5.04 -1.57
CA GLU A 87 13.67 4.17 -1.41
C GLU A 87 14.96 4.93 -1.08
N ALA A 88 15.13 6.16 -1.60
CA ALA A 88 16.32 6.97 -1.38
C ALA A 88 16.21 7.90 -0.15
N HIS A 89 14.99 8.09 0.38
CA HIS A 89 14.70 9.11 1.39
C HIS A 89 13.86 8.58 2.55
N ALA A 90 13.74 7.26 2.71
CA ALA A 90 13.00 6.64 3.82
C ALA A 90 13.45 7.20 5.18
N ASP A 91 14.75 7.36 5.36
CA ASP A 91 15.37 7.90 6.57
C ASP A 91 14.95 9.36 6.82
N LEU A 92 14.78 10.15 5.75
CA LEU A 92 14.30 11.53 5.83
C LEU A 92 12.81 11.60 6.17
N LEU A 93 12.02 10.64 5.70
CA LEU A 93 10.59 10.56 6.04
C LEU A 93 10.38 10.21 7.50
N GLU A 94 11.21 9.34 8.06
CA GLU A 94 11.19 9.04 9.50
C GLU A 94 11.57 10.27 10.33
N ALA A 95 12.68 10.94 9.96
CA ALA A 95 13.10 12.17 10.63
C ALA A 95 12.03 13.29 10.54
N ALA A 96 11.40 13.47 9.36
CA ALA A 96 10.34 14.44 9.17
C ALA A 96 9.10 14.12 10.01
N ARG A 97 8.72 12.84 10.13
CA ARG A 97 7.60 12.39 10.96
C ARG A 97 7.85 12.68 12.44
N ASP A 98 9.05 12.40 12.93
CA ASP A 98 9.40 12.63 14.33
C ASP A 98 9.50 14.12 14.65
N ASP A 99 10.00 14.92 13.71
CA ASP A 99 10.01 16.38 13.84
C ASP A 99 8.59 16.96 13.89
N ALA A 100 7.70 16.49 13.01
CA ALA A 100 6.29 16.90 13.04
C ALA A 100 5.61 16.59 14.38
N ARG A 101 5.87 15.39 14.95
CA ARG A 101 5.35 15.02 16.28
C ARG A 101 5.91 15.92 17.39
N LEU A 102 7.22 16.19 17.35
CA LEU A 102 7.87 17.04 18.34
C LEU A 102 7.28 18.45 18.31
N ILE A 103 7.07 19.01 17.12
CA ILE A 103 6.52 20.35 16.97
C ILE A 103 5.07 20.39 17.45
N LEU A 104 4.23 19.42 17.06
CA LEU A 104 2.85 19.36 17.54
C LEU A 104 2.76 19.20 19.07
N SER A 105 3.75 18.56 19.70
CA SER A 105 3.79 18.44 21.17
C SER A 105 4.20 19.73 21.89
N ARG A 106 5.03 20.57 21.26
CA ARG A 106 5.62 21.75 21.90
C ARG A 106 4.95 23.06 21.49
N ASP A 107 4.47 23.12 20.27
CA ASP A 107 3.86 24.28 19.64
C ASP A 107 2.71 23.82 18.71
N PRO A 108 1.63 23.27 19.29
CA PRO A 108 0.50 22.74 18.53
C PRO A 108 -0.18 23.80 17.66
N GLU A 109 -0.10 25.06 18.06
CA GLU A 109 -0.65 26.18 17.33
C GLU A 109 0.33 26.82 16.35
N LEU A 110 1.56 26.31 16.23
CA LEU A 110 2.60 26.82 15.32
C LEU A 110 2.80 28.35 15.44
N GLN A 111 2.93 28.86 16.66
CA GLN A 111 3.10 30.28 16.95
C GLN A 111 4.56 30.70 17.20
N SER A 112 5.44 29.75 17.51
CA SER A 112 6.87 30.01 17.64
C SER A 112 7.48 30.47 16.31
N GLU A 113 8.65 31.09 16.35
CA GLU A 113 9.40 31.48 15.15
C GLU A 113 9.58 30.29 14.19
N ARG A 114 9.89 29.11 14.73
CA ARG A 114 9.97 27.86 13.97
C ARG A 114 8.61 27.41 13.44
N GLY A 115 7.56 27.48 14.26
CA GLY A 115 6.19 27.15 13.86
C GLY A 115 5.70 28.01 12.70
N ALA A 116 5.96 29.32 12.75
CA ALA A 116 5.63 30.27 11.70
C ALA A 116 6.37 29.94 10.38
N ALA A 117 7.65 29.58 10.44
CA ALA A 117 8.40 29.13 9.27
C ALA A 117 7.83 27.83 8.67
N LEU A 118 7.41 26.87 9.51
CA LEU A 118 6.81 25.61 9.05
C LEU A 118 5.46 25.82 8.33
N ARG A 119 4.69 26.86 8.67
CA ARG A 119 3.44 27.17 7.94
C ARG A 119 3.67 27.49 6.47
N MET A 120 4.85 28.00 6.10
CA MET A 120 5.21 28.25 4.70
C MET A 120 5.38 26.97 3.88
N LEU A 121 5.57 25.81 4.53
CA LEU A 121 5.69 24.51 3.87
C LEU A 121 4.33 23.79 3.73
N LEU A 122 3.26 24.32 4.32
CA LEU A 122 1.91 23.74 4.27
C LEU A 122 1.07 24.26 3.09
N TYR A 123 1.53 25.31 2.39
CA TYR A 123 0.85 25.97 1.27
C TYR A 123 1.79 26.11 0.08
#